data_AF-E3L892-F1
#
_entry.id   AF-E3L892-F1
#
_cell.length_a   1.000
_cell.length_b   1.000
_cell.length_c   1.000
_cell.angle_alpha   90.00
_cell.angle_beta   90.00
_cell.angle_gamma   90.00
#
_symmetry.space_group_name_H-M   'P 1'
#
loop_
_entity.id
_entity.type
_entity.pdbx_description
1 polymer ?
#
loop_
_entity_poly.entity_id
_entity_poly.type
_entity_poly.pdbx_seq_one_letter_code
_entity_poly.pdbx_strand_id
1 'polypeptide(L)'
;MVRKMHRRLGHQGCIINSKGGLIEGGPVPMLCDVARTIFQYLHPAEATMTDSDVDKAIPVLWYGQIGHLKLQMVNLLAHLQFKKLSQWALTDNKINEVKACGIDYWAAFGKAVLAKDEALFGQGKTFVKILEDDEENIAMPNEDEIQVQFNILIRNRMASSTGNT
;
A
#
# COMPACT_ATOMS: atom_id res chain seq x y z
N MET A 1 -6.20 -9.25 49.73
CA MET A 1 -6.83 -7.99 49.24
C MET A 1 -5.68 -7.02 49.01
N VAL A 2 -5.33 -6.53 47.82
CA VAL A 2 -6.14 -6.04 46.69
C VAL A 2 -5.38 -6.27 45.38
N ARG A 3 -6.16 -6.65 44.35
CA ARG A 3 -5.78 -6.91 42.96
C ARG A 3 -5.58 -5.59 42.20
N LYS A 4 -4.82 -5.66 41.09
CA LYS A 4 -5.02 -4.89 39.84
C LYS A 4 -4.76 -3.37 39.88
N MET A 5 -3.58 -2.95 39.43
CA MET A 5 -3.40 -1.74 38.59
C MET A 5 -2.26 -2.03 37.60
N HIS A 6 -2.58 -2.77 36.54
CA HIS A 6 -2.80 -2.23 35.19
C HIS A 6 -1.50 -1.93 34.44
N ARG A 7 -0.99 -3.01 33.84
CA ARG A 7 -0.28 -3.00 32.55
C ARG A 7 -0.93 -1.99 31.60
N ARG A 8 -0.27 -0.87 31.30
CA ARG A 8 -0.49 -0.01 30.12
C ARG A 8 0.81 0.72 29.79
N LEU A 9 1.81 -0.01 29.31
CA LEU A 9 3.03 0.55 28.71
C LEU A 9 3.32 -0.11 27.35
N GLY A 10 2.27 -0.50 26.63
CA GLY A 10 2.40 -1.05 25.28
C GLY A 10 1.26 -0.53 24.42
N HIS A 11 1.56 -0.22 23.16
CA HIS A 11 0.66 0.28 22.11
C HIS A 11 0.39 1.79 22.11
N GLN A 12 1.42 2.58 21.80
CA GLN A 12 1.18 3.84 21.09
C GLN A 12 2.27 4.04 20.04
N GLY A 13 1.97 3.65 18.80
CA GLY A 13 2.68 4.10 17.60
C GLY A 13 2.44 5.58 17.38
N CYS A 14 3.05 6.41 18.24
CA CYS A 14 2.98 7.85 18.10
C CYS A 14 4.03 8.29 17.11
N ILE A 15 3.58 8.93 16.03
CA ILE A 15 4.45 9.70 15.16
C ILE A 15 4.87 10.93 15.99
N ILE A 16 6.15 11.00 16.33
CA ILE A 16 6.72 12.10 17.11
C ILE A 16 7.26 13.13 16.11
N ASN A 17 6.82 14.39 16.21
CA ASN A 17 7.35 15.44 15.35
C ASN A 17 8.82 15.77 15.71
N SER A 18 9.49 16.57 14.88
CA SER A 18 10.89 17.01 15.11
C SER A 18 11.11 17.80 16.43
N LYS A 19 10.04 18.13 17.16
CA LYS A 19 10.05 18.82 18.45
C LYS A 19 9.65 17.91 19.62
N GLY A 20 9.52 16.59 19.42
CA GLY A 20 9.18 15.65 20.49
C GLY A 20 7.69 15.60 20.86
N GLY A 21 6.82 16.30 20.11
CA GLY A 21 5.39 16.31 20.34
C GLY A 21 4.70 15.10 19.72
N LEU A 22 3.75 14.52 20.46
CA LEU A 22 2.82 13.52 19.95
C LEU A 22 1.98 14.16 18.84
N ILE A 23 2.07 13.66 17.61
CA ILE A 23 1.11 14.04 16.57
C ILE A 23 -0.13 13.17 16.79
N GLU A 24 -1.28 13.77 17.10
CA GLU A 24 -2.57 13.12 16.85
C GLU A 24 -2.60 12.81 15.35
N GLY A 25 -2.42 11.53 15.02
CA GLY A 25 -2.17 11.10 13.64
C GLY A 25 -3.33 11.54 12.74
N GLY A 26 -3.02 12.34 11.73
CA GLY A 26 -3.96 12.61 10.64
C GLY A 26 -4.34 11.32 9.89
N PRO A 27 -5.35 11.39 9.00
CA PRO A 27 -5.71 10.26 8.15
C PRO A 27 -4.49 9.79 7.34
N VAL A 28 -4.34 8.48 7.16
CA VAL A 28 -3.31 7.95 6.25
C VAL A 28 -3.64 8.46 4.84
N PRO A 29 -2.68 9.09 4.13
CA PRO A 29 -2.93 9.61 2.79
C PRO A 29 -3.45 8.54 1.82
N MET A 30 -4.39 8.92 0.96
CA MET A 30 -4.87 8.05 -0.10
C MET A 30 -3.75 7.78 -1.11
N LEU A 31 -3.82 6.64 -1.79
CA LEU A 31 -2.79 6.25 -2.76
C LEU A 31 -2.66 7.26 -3.90
N CYS A 32 -3.77 7.83 -4.36
CA CYS A 32 -3.78 8.88 -5.39
C CYS A 32 -3.01 10.12 -4.94
N ASP A 33 -3.23 10.60 -3.72
CA ASP A 33 -2.53 11.78 -3.19
C ASP A 33 -1.02 11.53 -3.09
N VAL A 34 -0.62 10.33 -2.65
CA VAL A 34 0.79 9.92 -2.61
C VAL A 34 1.37 9.87 -4.02
N ALA A 35 0.65 9.28 -4.97
CA ALA A 35 1.11 9.16 -6.36
C ALA A 35 1.27 10.52 -7.05
N ARG A 36 0.30 11.43 -6.91
CA ARG A 36 0.39 12.80 -7.43
C ARG A 36 1.57 13.54 -6.84
N THR A 37 1.75 13.47 -5.53
CA THR A 37 2.85 14.14 -4.82
C THR A 37 4.20 13.65 -5.34
N ILE A 38 4.40 12.33 -5.46
CA ILE A 38 5.64 11.75 -6.00
C ILE A 38 5.85 12.18 -7.45
N PHE A 39 4.79 12.13 -8.27
CA PHE A 39 4.87 12.47 -9.69
C PHE A 39 5.29 13.93 -9.90
N GLN A 40 4.62 14.88 -9.24
CA GLN A 40 4.93 16.31 -9.31
C GLN A 40 6.33 16.64 -8.79
N TYR A 41 6.78 15.94 -7.73
CA TYR A 41 8.13 16.10 -7.21
C TYR A 41 9.19 15.68 -8.22
N LEU A 42 8.97 14.57 -8.93
CA LEU A 42 9.89 14.06 -9.95
C LEU A 42 9.82 14.86 -11.27
N HIS A 43 8.69 15.53 -11.53
CA HIS A 43 8.46 16.32 -12.74
C HIS A 43 8.09 17.76 -12.38
N PRO A 44 9.06 18.58 -11.91
CA PRO A 44 8.78 19.92 -11.42
C PRO A 44 8.26 20.88 -12.51
N ALA A 45 8.55 20.61 -13.79
CA ALA A 45 7.97 21.35 -14.91
C ALA A 45 6.45 21.10 -15.07
N GLU A 46 5.96 20.00 -14.52
CA GLU A 46 4.56 19.56 -14.52
C GLU A 46 3.85 19.91 -13.19
N ALA A 47 4.53 20.61 -12.27
CA ALA A 47 3.99 20.97 -10.96
C ALA A 47 2.79 21.94 -11.03
N THR A 48 2.58 22.61 -12.17
CA THR A 48 1.43 23.49 -12.41
C THR A 48 0.22 22.76 -13.00
N MET A 49 0.33 21.46 -13.27
CA MET A 49 -0.78 20.65 -13.78
C MET A 49 -1.88 20.50 -12.72
N THR A 50 -3.13 20.41 -13.19
CA THR A 50 -4.25 20.10 -12.29
C THR A 50 -4.18 18.63 -11.84
N ASP A 51 -4.77 18.31 -10.69
CA ASP A 51 -4.85 16.92 -10.20
C ASP A 51 -5.39 15.95 -11.25
N SER A 52 -6.40 16.37 -12.02
CA SER A 52 -6.96 15.53 -13.08
C SER A 52 -5.99 15.29 -14.23
N ASP A 53 -5.10 16.24 -14.52
CA ASP A 53 -4.11 16.09 -15.59
C ASP A 53 -2.94 15.22 -15.12
N VAL A 54 -2.54 15.37 -13.86
CA VAL A 54 -1.54 14.49 -13.22
C VAL A 54 -2.06 13.04 -13.17
N ASP A 55 -3.31 12.83 -12.77
CA ASP A 55 -3.91 11.50 -12.70
C ASP A 55 -3.93 10.78 -14.06
N LYS A 56 -4.05 11.53 -15.17
CA LYS A 56 -3.96 11.01 -16.54
C LYS A 56 -2.52 10.74 -16.98
N ALA A 57 -1.56 11.51 -16.46
CA ALA A 57 -0.14 11.38 -16.80
C ALA A 57 0.55 10.23 -16.05
N ILE A 58 0.08 9.90 -14.85
CA ILE A 58 0.64 8.80 -14.05
C ILE A 58 0.37 7.46 -14.74
N PRO A 59 1.41 6.67 -15.08
CA PRO A 59 1.23 5.34 -15.63
C PRO A 59 0.46 4.44 -14.66
N VAL A 60 -0.53 3.69 -15.13
CA VAL A 60 -1.36 2.80 -14.28
C VAL A 60 -0.50 1.84 -13.44
N LEU A 61 0.62 1.37 -13.97
CA LEU A 61 1.55 0.47 -13.27
C LEU A 61 2.22 1.11 -12.05
N TRP A 62 2.35 2.44 -12.00
CA TRP A 62 2.94 3.15 -10.87
C TRP A 62 2.10 3.01 -9.61
N TYR A 63 0.76 3.02 -9.73
CA TYR A 63 -0.11 2.84 -8.57
C TYR A 63 0.16 1.52 -7.85
N GLY A 64 0.37 0.43 -8.59
CA GLY A 64 0.74 -0.86 -8.00
C GLY A 64 2.10 -0.83 -7.31
N GLN A 65 3.08 -0.11 -7.87
CA GLN A 65 4.42 0.02 -7.27
C GLN A 65 4.41 0.87 -6.00
N ILE A 66 3.70 2.00 -6.03
CA ILE A 66 3.56 2.91 -4.88
C ILE A 66 2.74 2.26 -3.78
N GLY A 67 1.66 1.55 -4.13
CA GLY A 67 0.86 0.77 -3.18
C GLY A 67 1.68 -0.32 -2.51
N HIS A 68 2.54 -1.01 -3.27
CA HIS A 68 3.47 -2.00 -2.72
C HIS A 68 4.43 -1.36 -1.71
N LEU A 69 5.08 -0.25 -2.08
CA LEU A 69 5.97 0.48 -1.17
C LEU A 69 5.26 0.91 0.12
N LYS A 70 4.06 1.48 -0.01
CA LYS A 70 3.24 1.92 1.12
C LYS A 70 2.86 0.75 2.04
N LEU A 71 2.31 -0.34 1.50
CA LEU A 71 1.95 -1.53 2.28
C LEU A 71 3.18 -2.16 2.95
N GLN A 72 4.29 -2.28 2.23
CA GLN A 72 5.51 -2.87 2.77
C GLN A 72 6.07 -2.05 3.93
N MET A 73 6.09 -0.71 3.81
CA MET A 73 6.52 0.16 4.91
C MET A 73 5.62 0.01 6.14
N VAL A 74 4.29 0.03 5.95
CA VAL A 74 3.34 -0.12 7.06
C VAL A 74 3.46 -1.49 7.72
N ASN A 75 3.59 -2.56 6.94
CA ASN A 75 3.82 -3.92 7.42
C ASN A 75 5.12 -4.04 8.23
N LEU A 76 6.22 -3.45 7.76
CA LEU A 76 7.49 -3.45 8.49
C LEU A 76 7.39 -2.68 9.82
N LEU A 77 6.67 -1.55 9.82
CA LEU A 77 6.44 -0.73 11.01
C LEU A 77 5.55 -1.44 12.03
N ALA A 78 4.44 -2.04 11.59
CA ALA A 78 3.49 -2.73 12.46
C ALA A 78 4.14 -3.94 13.15
N HIS A 79 4.88 -4.75 12.40
CA HIS A 79 5.48 -5.98 12.93
C HIS A 79 6.88 -5.79 13.54
N LEU A 80 7.31 -4.53 13.74
CA LEU A 80 8.62 -4.13 14.30
C LEU A 80 9.80 -4.96 13.78
N GLN A 81 9.75 -5.35 12.51
CA GLN A 81 10.79 -6.16 11.88
C GLN A 81 11.93 -5.26 11.35
N PHE A 82 12.41 -4.34 12.19
CA PHE A 82 13.65 -3.58 11.93
C PHE A 82 14.89 -4.46 12.18
N LYS A 83 14.93 -5.67 11.62
CA LYS A 83 16.21 -6.36 11.42
C LYS A 83 16.85 -5.71 10.20
N LYS A 84 18.16 -5.42 10.29
CA LYS A 84 19.12 -4.82 9.32
C LYS A 84 18.98 -5.20 7.82
N LEU A 85 17.79 -5.17 7.24
CA LEU A 85 17.50 -5.44 5.85
C LEU A 85 17.15 -4.10 5.19
N SER A 86 17.84 -3.79 4.10
CA SER A 86 17.49 -2.65 3.27
C SER A 86 16.08 -2.83 2.75
N GLN A 87 15.19 -1.87 3.04
CA GLN A 87 13.82 -1.88 2.55
C GLN A 87 13.80 -1.89 1.01
N TRP A 88 14.70 -1.14 0.38
CA TRP A 88 14.91 -1.14 -1.06
C TRP A 88 15.23 -2.53 -1.62
N ALA A 89 16.10 -3.28 -0.94
CA ALA A 89 16.44 -4.63 -1.37
C ALA A 89 15.24 -5.60 -1.27
N LEU A 90 14.38 -5.43 -0.27
CA LEU A 90 13.15 -6.24 -0.15
C LEU A 90 12.15 -5.89 -1.26
N THR A 91 11.99 -4.62 -1.59
CA THR A 91 11.12 -4.18 -2.70
C THR A 91 11.64 -4.71 -4.03
N ASP A 92 12.94 -4.53 -4.31
CA ASP A 92 13.56 -4.93 -5.57
C ASP A 92 13.48 -6.44 -5.79
N ASN A 93 13.77 -7.23 -4.75
CA ASN A 93 13.66 -8.69 -4.81
C ASN A 93 12.24 -9.12 -5.16
N LYS A 94 11.23 -8.55 -4.49
CA LYS A 94 9.84 -8.92 -4.74
C LYS A 94 9.37 -8.47 -6.13
N ILE A 95 9.77 -7.29 -6.57
CA ILE A 95 9.50 -6.81 -7.94
C ILE A 95 10.12 -7.76 -8.97
N ASN A 96 11.38 -8.17 -8.78
CA ASN A 96 12.06 -9.06 -9.72
C ASN A 96 11.42 -10.45 -9.76
N GLU A 97 11.03 -10.99 -8.60
CA GLU A 97 10.29 -12.26 -8.49
C GLU A 97 8.97 -12.21 -9.27
N VAL A 98 8.14 -11.19 -9.03
CA VAL A 98 6.84 -11.04 -9.69
C VAL A 98 7.00 -10.82 -11.20
N LYS A 99 8.03 -10.08 -11.65
CA LYS A 99 8.32 -9.92 -13.09
C LYS A 99 8.64 -11.25 -13.76
N ALA A 100 9.35 -12.14 -13.07
CA ALA A 100 9.74 -13.43 -13.60
C ALA A 100 8.53 -14.36 -13.85
N CYS A 101 7.42 -14.14 -13.14
CA CYS A 101 6.17 -14.90 -13.30
C CYS A 101 5.32 -14.46 -14.51
N GLY A 102 5.74 -13.43 -15.26
CA GLY A 102 5.08 -12.96 -16.47
C GLY A 102 4.12 -11.78 -16.26
N ILE A 103 3.73 -11.14 -17.37
CA ILE A 103 3.00 -9.86 -17.38
C ILE A 103 1.61 -9.98 -16.73
N ASP A 104 0.92 -11.09 -16.95
CA ASP A 104 -0.43 -11.30 -16.40
C ASP A 104 -0.39 -11.49 -14.87
N TYR A 105 0.62 -12.22 -14.37
CA TYR A 105 0.84 -12.37 -12.93
C TYR A 105 1.26 -11.05 -12.29
N TRP A 106 2.13 -10.28 -12.95
CA TRP A 106 2.48 -8.93 -12.52
C TRP A 106 1.25 -8.01 -12.42
N ALA A 107 0.36 -8.05 -13.41
CA ALA A 107 -0.88 -7.28 -13.36
C ALA A 107 -1.82 -7.74 -12.23
N ALA A 108 -1.92 -9.05 -11.99
CA ALA A 108 -2.70 -9.62 -10.89
C ALA A 108 -2.15 -9.18 -9.52
N PHE A 109 -0.83 -9.25 -9.35
CA PHE A 109 -0.13 -8.78 -8.16
C PHE A 109 -0.40 -7.30 -7.90
N GLY A 110 -0.26 -6.46 -8.93
CA GLY A 110 -0.57 -5.03 -8.82
C GLY A 110 -2.02 -4.78 -8.38
N LYS A 111 -2.99 -5.52 -8.94
CA LYS A 111 -4.40 -5.42 -8.51
C LYS A 111 -4.63 -5.87 -7.08
N ALA A 112 -3.97 -6.94 -6.64
CA ALA A 112 -4.09 -7.44 -5.26
C ALA A 112 -3.52 -6.42 -4.26
N VAL A 113 -2.39 -5.79 -4.61
CA VAL A 113 -1.81 -4.67 -3.85
C VAL A 113 -2.79 -3.51 -3.73
N LEU A 114 -3.40 -3.07 -4.85
CA LEU A 114 -4.36 -1.97 -4.83
C LEU A 114 -5.61 -2.27 -4.00
N ALA A 115 -6.14 -3.49 -4.12
CA ALA A 115 -7.29 -3.91 -3.33
C ALA A 115 -6.99 -3.87 -1.82
N LYS A 116 -5.78 -4.27 -1.43
CA LYS A 116 -5.34 -4.28 -0.03
C LYS A 116 -5.05 -2.88 0.49
N ASP A 117 -4.45 -2.00 -0.32
CA ASP A 117 -4.26 -0.58 0.02
C ASP A 117 -5.61 0.11 0.24
N GLU A 118 -6.57 -0.10 -0.65
CA GLU A 118 -7.91 0.49 -0.54
C GLU A 118 -8.65 -0.01 0.71
N ALA A 119 -8.59 -1.31 0.99
CA ALA A 119 -9.22 -1.89 2.18
C ALA A 119 -8.67 -1.31 3.49
N LEU A 120 -7.35 -1.09 3.57
CA LEU A 120 -6.69 -0.60 4.78
C LEU A 120 -6.73 0.93 4.90
N PHE A 121 -6.58 1.66 3.79
CA PHE A 121 -6.30 3.10 3.80
C PHE A 121 -7.34 3.95 3.05
N GLY A 122 -8.19 3.35 2.21
CA GLY A 122 -9.16 4.09 1.39
C GLY A 122 -10.27 4.78 2.20
N GLN A 123 -10.47 4.37 3.46
CA GLN A 123 -11.53 4.88 4.34
C GLN A 123 -11.13 6.12 5.15
N GLY A 124 -9.96 6.73 4.88
CA GLY A 124 -9.49 7.90 5.62
C GLY A 124 -9.24 7.64 7.11
N LYS A 125 -8.93 6.38 7.47
CA LYS A 125 -8.60 6.00 8.85
C LYS A 125 -7.23 6.57 9.23
N THR A 126 -7.08 6.95 10.49
CA THR A 126 -5.76 7.25 11.09
C THR A 126 -4.94 5.96 11.23
N PHE A 127 -3.62 6.06 11.25
CA PHE A 127 -2.74 4.90 11.43
C PHE A 127 -3.04 4.12 12.73
N VAL A 128 -3.34 4.83 13.83
CA VAL A 128 -3.68 4.21 15.12
C VAL A 128 -4.93 3.34 15.00
N LYS A 129 -6.00 3.87 14.39
CA LYS A 129 -7.23 3.13 14.16
C LYS A 129 -7.04 1.88 13.28
N ILE A 130 -6.15 1.95 12.30
CA ILE A 130 -5.82 0.78 11.45
C ILE A 130 -5.12 -0.30 12.28
N LEU A 131 -4.21 0.09 13.18
CA LEU A 131 -3.59 -0.86 14.10
C LEU A 131 -4.61 -1.45 15.10
N GLU A 132 -5.59 -0.68 15.54
CA GLU A 132 -6.62 -1.18 16.47
C GLU A 132 -7.63 -2.11 15.80
N ASP A 133 -8.08 -1.77 14.59
CA ASP A 133 -9.16 -2.48 13.89
C ASP A 133 -8.65 -3.61 12.98
N ASP A 134 -7.45 -3.46 12.39
CA ASP A 134 -7.04 -4.20 11.18
C ASP A 134 -5.58 -4.71 11.23
N GLU A 135 -4.90 -4.72 12.38
CA GLU A 135 -3.47 -5.10 12.50
C GLU A 135 -3.13 -6.45 11.84
N GLU A 136 -3.98 -7.47 12.04
CA GLU A 136 -3.78 -8.80 11.46
C GLU A 136 -3.87 -8.82 9.93
N ASN A 137 -4.57 -7.84 9.34
CA ASN A 137 -4.72 -7.67 7.90
C ASN A 137 -3.57 -6.84 7.29
N ILE A 138 -2.73 -6.21 8.12
CA ILE A 138 -1.53 -5.50 7.67
C ILE A 138 -0.49 -6.53 7.25
N ALA A 139 -0.53 -6.89 5.97
CA ALA A 139 0.42 -7.78 5.34
C ALA A 139 0.48 -7.51 3.83
N MET A 140 1.55 -8.00 3.19
CA MET A 140 1.57 -8.10 1.73
C MET A 140 0.46 -9.03 1.22
N PRO A 141 -0.03 -8.86 -0.02
CA PRO A 141 -0.92 -9.84 -0.61
C PRO A 141 -0.29 -11.24 -0.62
N ASN A 142 -1.05 -12.24 -0.24
CA ASN A 142 -0.67 -13.65 -0.31
C ASN A 142 -0.98 -14.23 -1.70
N GLU A 143 -0.54 -15.47 -1.95
CA GLU A 143 -0.71 -16.11 -3.26
C GLU A 143 -2.19 -16.30 -3.64
N ASP A 144 -3.06 -16.60 -2.68
CA ASP A 144 -4.50 -16.79 -2.94
C ASP A 144 -5.14 -15.47 -3.40
N GLU A 145 -4.81 -14.36 -2.75
CA GLU A 145 -5.27 -13.02 -3.12
C GLU A 145 -4.80 -12.63 -4.54
N ILE A 146 -3.56 -12.98 -4.89
CA ILE A 146 -3.01 -12.76 -6.23
C ILE A 146 -3.73 -13.64 -7.27
N GLN A 147 -3.94 -14.92 -6.95
CA GLN A 147 -4.58 -15.88 -7.85
C GLN A 147 -6.06 -15.52 -8.12
N VAL A 148 -6.77 -14.97 -7.13
CA VAL A 148 -8.11 -14.41 -7.33
C VAL A 148 -8.10 -13.31 -8.40
N GLN A 149 -7.18 -12.36 -8.30
CA GLN A 149 -7.05 -11.28 -9.30
C GLN A 149 -6.61 -11.80 -10.67
N PHE A 150 -5.74 -12.81 -10.70
CA PHE A 150 -5.32 -13.47 -11.93
C PHE A 150 -6.49 -14.14 -12.64
N ASN A 151 -7.30 -14.92 -11.91
CA ASN A 151 -8.48 -15.58 -12.46
C ASN A 151 -9.49 -14.58 -13.02
N ILE A 152 -9.69 -13.44 -12.34
CA ILE A 152 -10.54 -12.35 -12.82
C ILE A 152 -9.98 -11.78 -14.14
N LEU A 153 -8.67 -11.55 -14.22
CA LEU A 153 -8.02 -11.06 -15.44
C LEU A 153 -8.23 -12.00 -16.63
N ILE A 154 -7.99 -13.30 -16.44
CA ILE A 154 -8.19 -14.31 -17.49
C ILE A 154 -9.66 -14.37 -17.92
N ARG A 155 -10.60 -14.38 -16.96
CA ARG A 155 -12.03 -14.42 -17.26
C ARG A 155 -12.48 -13.20 -18.08
N ASN A 156 -12.01 -12.01 -17.73
CA ASN A 156 -12.35 -10.78 -18.43
C ASN A 156 -11.80 -10.78 -19.87
N ARG A 157 -10.59 -11.33 -20.08
CA ARG A 157 -10.01 -11.51 -21.41
C ARG A 157 -10.85 -12.47 -22.26
N MET A 158 -11.28 -13.60 -21.69
CA MET A 158 -12.12 -14.59 -22.38
C MET A 158 -13.49 -14.01 -22.75
N ALA A 159 -14.14 -13.27 -21.84
CA ALA A 159 -15.44 -12.63 -22.10
C ALA A 159 -15.36 -11.56 -23.21
N SER A 160 -14.25 -10.82 -23.25
CA SER A 160 -14.00 -9.81 -24.29
C SER A 160 -13.76 -10.44 -25.67
N SER A 161 -13.27 -11.67 -25.73
CA SER A 161 -13.06 -12.41 -26.98
C SER A 161 -14.36 -13.02 -27.54
N THR A 162 -15.38 -13.25 -26.70
CA THR A 162 -16.65 -13.88 -27.11
C THR A 162 -17.74 -12.88 -27.51
N GLY A 163 -17.55 -11.58 -27.24
CA GLY A 163 -18.52 -10.52 -27.55
C GLY A 163 -18.39 -9.88 -28.94
N ASN A 164 -17.52 -10.41 -29.81
CA ASN A 164 -17.17 -9.85 -31.12
C ASN A 164 -17.55 -10.77 -32.31
N THR A 165 -18.54 -11.64 -32.14
CA THR A 165 -19.10 -12.49 -33.22
C THR A 165 -20.57 -12.24 -33.45
#